data_AF-A0A8H7T3G7-F1
#
_entry.id   AF-A0A8H7T3G7-F1
#
_cell.length_a   1.000
_cell.length_b   1.000
_cell.length_c   1.000
_cell.angle_alpha   90.00
_cell.angle_beta   90.00
_cell.angle_gamma   90.00
#
_symmetry.space_group_name_H-M   'P 1'
#
loop_
_entity.id
_entity.type
_entity.pdbx_description
1 polymer ?
#
loop_
_entity_poly.entity_id
_entity_poly.type
_entity_poly.pdbx_seq_one_letter_code
_entity_poly.pdbx_strand_id
1 'polypeptide(L)'
;MTRPRIPSYLLPPAISAACSLVLLPADHESIHHFRTSFAIRQHTKNPKYSVLSIIFRLAESSPMVMHMVAAIAGQEIAYLESVKNDRALESCRPAEHYGDAMRMLSETFMDSEASSDMDSILATLWLMMQWEQRFGDGHGLGLKSHLNGLAAVLTSKYPALSNLNGVAKGLSLDVLESEIPLNSNRDIGEYAPLSTFATRMLVWFSSFDASAATYGLGGQVNSSLTQLLRHVTDEDEDNPIKGYFKVHQHSNALFRTVWGEAYPQSELLDDLENREIFYLLGECGQLRYMVAELAKRLYHDVADAGEQISAVEKAIRLVGRKHSEILRVATSLSSDESNHKRLISNVRYIVPNFHATVLHFLRITRFNQVLDERQRLSLREIMTLAFKSFKHEGDTAMMRISWPLFMAGLETDDLLHREWILDRFRSLGRFGLNYKRAFLLLEAVLEQQEKLGERVNMLDLLDSGCFESFVV
;
A
#
# COMPACT_ATOMS: atom_id res chain seq x y z
N MET A 1 -17.60 27.63 -13.69
CA MET A 1 -17.26 27.49 -15.12
C MET A 1 -17.69 26.12 -15.59
N THR A 2 -18.75 26.08 -16.40
CA THR A 2 -19.27 24.89 -17.08
C THR A 2 -18.21 24.33 -18.04
N ARG A 3 -17.94 23.02 -18.02
CA ARG A 3 -17.05 22.37 -19.00
C ARG A 3 -17.57 22.67 -20.41
N PRO A 4 -16.72 23.06 -21.37
CA PRO A 4 -17.13 23.10 -22.76
C PRO A 4 -17.53 21.68 -23.18
N ARG A 5 -18.77 21.51 -23.68
CA ARG A 5 -19.20 20.25 -24.28
C ARG A 5 -18.34 20.01 -25.51
N ILE A 6 -17.51 18.96 -25.48
CA ILE A 6 -16.82 18.47 -26.66
C ILE A 6 -17.91 17.99 -27.64
N PRO A 7 -17.96 18.52 -28.87
CA PRO A 7 -18.90 18.07 -29.87
C PRO A 7 -18.78 16.55 -30.10
N SER A 8 -19.90 15.86 -30.27
CA SER A 8 -19.96 14.38 -30.37
C SER A 8 -19.09 13.78 -31.49
N TYR A 9 -18.74 14.58 -32.51
CA TYR A 9 -17.87 14.19 -33.62
C TYR A 9 -16.36 14.25 -33.30
N LEU A 10 -15.96 14.76 -32.12
CA LEU A 10 -14.57 14.78 -31.63
C LEU A 10 -14.30 13.74 -30.54
N LEU A 11 -15.31 12.94 -30.16
CA LEU A 11 -15.11 11.81 -29.27
C LEU A 11 -14.34 10.71 -30.03
N PRO A 12 -13.26 10.15 -29.47
CA PRO A 12 -12.56 9.05 -30.11
C PRO A 12 -13.54 7.90 -30.39
N PRO A 13 -13.51 7.28 -31.58
CA PRO A 13 -14.44 6.19 -31.90
C PRO A 13 -14.25 5.02 -30.93
N ALA A 14 -15.25 4.14 -30.85
CA ALA A 14 -15.08 2.86 -30.16
C ALA A 14 -13.99 2.06 -30.89
N ILE A 15 -12.87 1.79 -30.23
CA ILE A 15 -11.70 1.15 -30.84
C ILE A 15 -11.46 -0.19 -30.17
N SER A 16 -11.24 -1.22 -30.99
CA SER A 16 -10.72 -2.50 -30.50
C SER A 16 -9.29 -2.29 -30.00
N ALA A 17 -9.08 -2.52 -28.70
CA ALA A 17 -7.78 -2.43 -28.06
C ALA A 17 -6.96 -3.70 -28.29
N ALA A 18 -5.65 -3.62 -28.06
CA ALA A 18 -4.74 -4.77 -28.14
C ALA A 18 -5.10 -5.92 -27.17
N CYS A 19 -5.80 -5.61 -26.08
CA CYS A 19 -6.34 -6.59 -25.13
C CYS A 19 -7.72 -7.14 -25.52
N SER A 20 -8.13 -6.99 -26.79
CA SER A 20 -9.40 -7.49 -27.34
C SER A 20 -10.68 -6.86 -26.77
N LEU A 21 -10.57 -5.79 -25.97
CA LEU A 21 -11.72 -5.01 -25.50
C LEU A 21 -12.11 -3.93 -26.51
N VAL A 22 -13.42 -3.67 -26.65
CA VAL A 22 -13.92 -2.51 -27.37
C VAL A 22 -14.03 -1.35 -26.37
N LEU A 23 -13.11 -0.39 -26.45
CA LEU A 23 -13.05 0.75 -25.54
C LEU A 23 -13.91 1.90 -26.06
N LEU A 24 -14.74 2.47 -25.18
CA LEU A 24 -15.57 3.65 -25.45
C LEU A 24 -14.82 4.95 -25.10
N PRO A 25 -15.32 6.13 -25.54
CA PRO A 25 -14.69 7.41 -25.21
C PRO A 25 -14.43 7.64 -23.71
N ALA A 26 -15.36 7.22 -22.84
CA ALA A 26 -15.21 7.33 -21.40
C ALA A 26 -14.07 6.44 -20.85
N ASP A 27 -13.80 5.30 -21.49
CA ASP A 27 -12.72 4.40 -21.11
C ASP A 27 -11.37 5.01 -21.49
N HIS A 28 -11.30 5.69 -22.64
CA HIS A 28 -10.12 6.44 -23.04
C HIS A 28 -9.79 7.59 -22.06
N GLU A 29 -10.80 8.32 -21.57
CA GLU A 29 -10.62 9.33 -20.52
C GLU A 29 -10.11 8.70 -19.23
N SER A 30 -10.70 7.58 -18.82
CA SER A 30 -10.30 6.83 -17.61
C SER A 30 -8.86 6.32 -17.71
N ILE A 31 -8.49 5.71 -18.83
CA ILE A 31 -7.12 5.23 -19.09
C ILE A 31 -6.12 6.41 -19.09
N HIS A 32 -6.48 7.53 -19.70
CA HIS A 32 -5.63 8.73 -19.67
C HIS A 32 -5.45 9.23 -18.24
N HIS A 33 -6.51 9.27 -17.44
CA HIS A 33 -6.46 9.65 -16.04
C HIS A 33 -5.61 8.69 -15.20
N PHE A 34 -5.72 7.38 -15.44
CA PHE A 34 -4.90 6.35 -14.79
C PHE A 34 -3.40 6.64 -14.97
N ARG A 35 -2.99 6.87 -16.23
CA ARG A 35 -1.58 7.06 -16.60
C ARG A 35 -1.00 8.41 -16.16
N THR A 36 -1.84 9.41 -15.92
CA THR A 36 -1.40 10.78 -15.64
C THR A 36 -1.63 11.18 -14.18
N SER A 37 -2.89 11.19 -13.73
CA SER A 37 -3.28 11.76 -12.44
C SER A 37 -3.27 10.72 -11.33
N PHE A 38 -3.85 9.56 -11.57
CA PHE A 38 -3.89 8.47 -10.60
C PHE A 38 -2.46 8.05 -10.24
N ALA A 39 -1.61 7.81 -11.24
CA ALA A 39 -0.26 7.30 -11.01
C ALA A 39 0.65 8.23 -10.17
N ILE A 40 0.57 9.54 -10.40
CA ILE A 40 1.34 10.53 -9.65
C ILE A 40 0.92 10.58 -8.17
N ARG A 41 -0.35 10.29 -7.85
CA ARG A 41 -0.86 10.35 -6.47
C ARG A 41 -0.43 9.17 -5.62
N GLN A 42 -0.16 8.00 -6.23
CA GLN A 42 0.17 6.78 -5.48
C GLN A 42 1.62 6.77 -4.96
N HIS A 43 2.56 7.33 -5.70
CA HIS A 43 3.98 7.28 -5.35
C HIS A 43 4.76 8.45 -5.95
N THR A 44 5.97 8.66 -5.45
CA THR A 44 6.88 9.72 -5.94
C THR A 44 7.68 9.35 -7.18
N LYS A 45 7.68 8.08 -7.61
CA LYS A 45 8.42 7.60 -8.81
C LYS A 45 7.87 8.26 -10.08
N ASN A 46 8.75 8.49 -11.05
CA ASN A 46 8.38 8.92 -12.39
C ASN A 46 7.28 8.00 -12.96
N PRO A 47 6.09 8.54 -13.32
CA PRO A 47 4.98 7.73 -13.80
C PRO A 47 5.28 6.91 -15.06
N LYS A 48 6.32 7.26 -15.84
CA LYS A 48 6.73 6.49 -17.02
C LYS A 48 7.44 5.18 -16.69
N TYR A 49 8.05 5.10 -15.50
CA TYR A 49 8.89 3.99 -15.08
C TYR A 49 8.56 3.49 -13.67
N SER A 50 7.26 3.39 -13.39
CA SER A 50 6.76 2.95 -12.09
C SER A 50 5.99 1.64 -12.18
N VAL A 51 5.68 1.03 -11.04
CA VAL A 51 4.85 -0.18 -10.98
C VAL A 51 3.50 0.02 -11.71
N LEU A 52 2.92 1.22 -11.65
CA LEU A 52 1.66 1.51 -12.35
C LEU A 52 1.81 1.56 -13.87
N SER A 53 2.96 2.00 -14.39
CA SER A 53 3.26 1.86 -15.81
C SER A 53 3.46 0.42 -16.24
N ILE A 54 3.97 -0.45 -15.35
CA ILE A 54 4.07 -1.89 -15.60
C ILE A 54 2.68 -2.52 -15.62
N ILE A 55 1.83 -2.19 -14.64
CA ILE A 55 0.42 -2.61 -14.61
C ILE A 55 -0.30 -2.18 -15.89
N PHE A 56 -0.06 -0.96 -16.38
CA PHE A 56 -0.63 -0.52 -17.65
C PHE A 56 -0.11 -1.32 -18.85
N ARG A 57 1.19 -1.67 -18.90
CA ARG A 57 1.72 -2.57 -19.94
C ARG A 57 1.08 -3.96 -19.91
N LEU A 58 0.82 -4.51 -18.71
CA LEU A 58 0.06 -5.75 -18.57
C LEU A 58 -1.38 -5.59 -19.08
N ALA A 59 -2.00 -4.45 -18.84
CA ALA A 59 -3.34 -4.13 -19.33
C ALA A 59 -3.44 -4.11 -20.87
N GLU A 60 -2.35 -3.76 -21.58
CA GLU A 60 -2.33 -3.76 -23.04
C GLU A 60 -2.55 -5.15 -23.64
N SER A 61 -2.22 -6.22 -22.91
CA SER A 61 -2.43 -7.61 -23.32
C SER A 61 -3.45 -8.38 -22.48
N SER A 62 -3.90 -7.82 -21.35
CA SER A 62 -4.79 -8.49 -20.39
C SER A 62 -6.12 -7.74 -20.26
N PRO A 63 -7.23 -8.29 -20.80
CA PRO A 63 -8.56 -7.66 -20.70
C PRO A 63 -8.97 -7.45 -19.24
N MET A 64 -8.69 -8.42 -18.37
CA MET A 64 -8.98 -8.36 -16.93
C MET A 64 -8.30 -7.15 -16.25
N VAL A 65 -7.02 -6.93 -16.53
CA VAL A 65 -6.28 -5.79 -15.98
C VAL A 65 -6.78 -4.47 -16.59
N MET A 66 -7.07 -4.43 -17.89
CA MET A 66 -7.60 -3.23 -18.55
C MET A 66 -8.97 -2.81 -17.99
N HIS A 67 -9.86 -3.76 -17.73
CA HIS A 67 -11.11 -3.49 -17.04
C HIS A 67 -10.88 -2.80 -15.69
N MET A 68 -9.95 -3.31 -14.87
CA MET A 68 -9.65 -2.68 -13.58
C MET A 68 -8.98 -1.30 -13.71
N VAL A 69 -8.13 -1.09 -14.72
CA VAL A 69 -7.56 0.24 -15.03
C VAL A 69 -8.66 1.24 -15.34
N ALA A 70 -9.62 0.86 -16.20
CA ALA A 70 -10.75 1.70 -16.57
C ALA A 70 -11.69 1.93 -15.37
N ALA A 71 -11.97 0.88 -14.59
CA ALA A 71 -12.79 0.95 -13.39
C ALA A 71 -12.23 1.97 -12.40
N ILE A 72 -11.05 1.74 -11.83
CA ILE A 72 -10.56 2.55 -10.71
C ILE A 72 -10.38 4.02 -11.08
N ALA A 73 -9.89 4.30 -12.29
CA ALA A 73 -9.69 5.67 -12.74
C ALA A 73 -11.02 6.35 -13.08
N GLY A 74 -11.96 5.65 -13.73
CA GLY A 74 -13.28 6.17 -14.03
C GLY A 74 -14.08 6.48 -12.76
N GLN A 75 -13.94 5.64 -11.73
CA GLN A 75 -14.57 5.87 -10.43
C GLN A 75 -13.96 7.06 -9.69
N GLU A 76 -12.64 7.22 -9.73
CA GLU A 76 -11.99 8.39 -9.15
C GLU A 76 -12.40 9.70 -9.83
N ILE A 77 -12.53 9.71 -11.16
CA ILE A 77 -13.08 10.86 -11.90
C ILE A 77 -14.51 11.16 -11.44
N ALA A 78 -15.39 10.15 -11.45
CA ALA A 78 -16.79 10.31 -11.08
C ALA A 78 -16.95 10.82 -9.64
N TYR A 79 -16.14 10.29 -8.70
CA TYR A 79 -16.14 10.72 -7.31
C TYR A 79 -15.65 12.17 -7.13
N LEU A 80 -14.57 12.55 -7.82
CA LEU A 80 -14.07 13.93 -7.76
C LEU A 80 -15.10 14.92 -8.33
N GLU A 81 -15.81 14.53 -9.39
CA GLU A 81 -16.87 15.35 -9.98
C GLU A 81 -18.11 15.45 -9.12
N SER A 82 -18.49 14.37 -8.44
CA SER A 82 -19.62 14.37 -7.50
C SER A 82 -19.36 15.29 -6.32
N VAL A 83 -18.16 15.21 -5.72
CA VAL A 83 -17.73 16.09 -4.62
C VAL A 83 -17.65 17.55 -5.07
N LYS A 84 -17.12 17.82 -6.26
CA LYS A 84 -16.97 19.19 -6.76
C LYS A 84 -18.31 19.86 -7.06
N ASN A 85 -19.31 19.10 -7.50
CA ASN A 85 -20.61 19.63 -7.93
C ASN A 85 -21.71 19.43 -6.88
N ASP A 86 -21.40 18.83 -5.73
CA ASP A 86 -22.34 18.43 -4.68
C ASP A 86 -23.52 17.61 -5.24
N ARG A 87 -23.19 16.57 -6.01
CA ARG A 87 -24.15 15.68 -6.69
C ARG A 87 -24.03 14.26 -6.18
N ALA A 88 -25.11 13.49 -6.32
CA ALA A 88 -25.07 12.06 -6.12
C ALA A 88 -24.09 11.40 -7.13
N LEU A 89 -23.42 10.35 -6.69
CA LEU A 89 -22.51 9.57 -7.53
C LEU A 89 -23.33 8.64 -8.43
N GLU A 90 -23.47 8.99 -9.70
CA GLU A 90 -24.28 8.25 -10.69
C GLU A 90 -23.40 7.59 -11.77
N SER A 91 -22.46 6.73 -11.37
CA SER A 91 -21.54 6.09 -12.34
C SER A 91 -21.65 4.56 -12.30
N CYS A 92 -22.45 3.99 -13.21
CA CYS A 92 -22.59 2.52 -13.34
C CYS A 92 -21.41 1.89 -14.08
N ARG A 93 -20.84 2.58 -15.09
CA ARG A 93 -19.83 2.02 -15.98
C ARG A 93 -18.52 1.59 -15.30
N PRO A 94 -17.93 2.36 -14.38
CA PRO A 94 -16.76 1.90 -13.62
C PRO A 94 -17.05 0.63 -12.81
N ALA A 95 -18.26 0.51 -12.24
CA ALA A 95 -18.68 -0.68 -11.51
C ALA A 95 -18.93 -1.88 -12.44
N GLU A 96 -19.44 -1.67 -13.66
CA GLU A 96 -19.54 -2.70 -14.70
C GLU A 96 -18.15 -3.27 -15.03
N HIS A 97 -17.16 -2.42 -15.28
CA HIS A 97 -15.79 -2.87 -15.52
C HIS A 97 -15.18 -3.61 -14.33
N TYR A 98 -15.44 -3.16 -13.10
CA TYR A 98 -15.03 -3.90 -11.90
C TYR A 98 -15.66 -5.31 -11.89
N GLY A 99 -16.96 -5.41 -12.15
CA GLY A 99 -17.69 -6.69 -12.20
C GLY A 99 -17.18 -7.62 -13.30
N ASP A 100 -16.90 -7.10 -14.49
CA ASP A 100 -16.32 -7.86 -15.59
C ASP A 100 -14.93 -8.41 -15.25
N ALA A 101 -14.06 -7.59 -14.65
CA ALA A 101 -12.76 -8.05 -14.19
C ALA A 101 -12.88 -9.14 -13.12
N MET A 102 -13.82 -9.01 -12.19
CA MET A 102 -14.04 -10.01 -11.14
C MET A 102 -14.54 -11.33 -11.71
N ARG A 103 -15.42 -11.29 -12.71
CA ARG A 103 -15.87 -12.48 -13.44
C ARG A 103 -14.70 -13.18 -14.14
N MET A 104 -13.87 -12.43 -14.89
CA MET A 104 -12.69 -12.99 -15.57
C MET A 104 -11.66 -13.56 -14.59
N LEU A 105 -11.46 -12.90 -13.45
CA LEU A 105 -10.57 -13.39 -12.40
C LEU A 105 -11.08 -14.72 -11.83
N SER A 106 -12.38 -14.83 -11.56
CA SER A 106 -13.01 -16.07 -11.11
C SER A 106 -12.88 -17.19 -12.13
N GLU A 107 -13.12 -16.91 -13.42
CA GLU A 107 -12.96 -17.87 -14.52
C GLU A 107 -11.50 -18.39 -14.59
N THR A 108 -10.52 -17.49 -14.42
CA THR A 108 -9.09 -17.84 -14.41
C THR A 108 -8.72 -18.78 -13.25
N PHE A 109 -9.40 -18.70 -12.10
CA PHE A 109 -9.16 -19.60 -10.98
C PHE A 109 -9.88 -20.96 -11.11
N MET A 110 -10.94 -21.03 -11.93
CA MET A 110 -11.66 -22.27 -12.18
C MET A 110 -10.98 -23.14 -13.26
N ASP A 111 -10.24 -22.52 -14.18
CA ASP A 111 -9.51 -23.22 -15.23
C ASP A 111 -8.19 -23.80 -14.69
N SER A 112 -8.15 -25.12 -14.50
CA SER A 112 -6.97 -25.85 -14.02
C SER A 112 -5.89 -26.04 -15.08
N GLU A 113 -6.20 -25.85 -16.37
CA GLU A 113 -5.25 -26.03 -17.48
C GLU A 113 -4.69 -24.71 -18.02
N ALA A 114 -5.34 -23.58 -17.75
CA ALA A 114 -4.78 -22.27 -18.08
C ALA A 114 -3.45 -22.04 -17.35
N SER A 115 -2.38 -21.79 -18.12
CA SER A 115 -1.16 -21.17 -17.58
C SER A 115 -1.52 -19.76 -17.10
N SER A 116 -2.02 -19.70 -15.87
CA SER A 116 -2.52 -18.48 -15.25
C SER A 116 -1.38 -17.47 -15.14
N ASP A 117 -1.49 -16.36 -15.89
CA ASP A 117 -0.56 -15.23 -15.82
C ASP A 117 -0.67 -14.58 -14.44
N MET A 118 0.24 -14.97 -13.55
CA MET A 118 0.30 -14.49 -12.17
C MET A 118 0.47 -12.97 -12.10
N ASP A 119 1.19 -12.36 -13.05
CA ASP A 119 1.41 -10.92 -13.03
C ASP A 119 0.10 -10.18 -13.30
N SER A 120 -0.70 -10.64 -14.27
CA SER A 120 -2.05 -10.11 -14.50
C SER A 120 -3.00 -10.31 -13.32
N ILE A 121 -2.96 -11.46 -12.65
CA ILE A 121 -3.79 -11.72 -11.46
C ILE A 121 -3.42 -10.77 -10.33
N LEU A 122 -2.12 -10.67 -10.01
CA LEU A 122 -1.65 -9.82 -8.92
C LEU A 122 -1.89 -8.34 -9.23
N ALA A 123 -1.72 -7.90 -10.48
CA ALA A 123 -2.08 -6.54 -10.90
C ALA A 123 -3.58 -6.26 -10.69
N THR A 124 -4.45 -7.19 -11.10
CA THR A 124 -5.91 -7.09 -10.98
C THR A 124 -6.34 -7.03 -9.51
N LEU A 125 -5.87 -7.97 -8.68
CA LEU A 125 -6.16 -8.01 -7.25
C LEU A 125 -5.73 -6.74 -6.54
N TRP A 126 -4.55 -6.20 -6.89
CA TRP A 126 -4.09 -4.95 -6.30
C TRP A 126 -5.00 -3.77 -6.67
N LEU A 127 -5.40 -3.65 -7.94
CA LEU A 127 -6.34 -2.61 -8.37
C LEU A 127 -7.71 -2.77 -7.69
N MET A 128 -8.19 -4.00 -7.50
CA MET A 128 -9.44 -4.27 -6.77
C MET A 128 -9.33 -3.85 -5.31
N MET A 129 -8.21 -4.14 -4.64
CA MET A 129 -7.97 -3.68 -3.26
C MET A 129 -7.92 -2.16 -3.16
N GLN A 130 -7.28 -1.48 -4.12
CA GLN A 130 -7.27 -0.01 -4.17
C GLN A 130 -8.66 0.58 -4.39
N TRP A 131 -9.49 -0.07 -5.22
CA TRP A 131 -10.90 0.29 -5.39
C TRP A 131 -11.65 0.13 -4.07
N GLU A 132 -11.61 -1.05 -3.45
CA GLU A 132 -12.33 -1.34 -2.21
C GLU A 132 -11.91 -0.45 -1.07
N GLN A 133 -10.61 -0.11 -0.99
CA GLN A 133 -10.12 0.86 -0.02
C GLN A 133 -10.86 2.19 -0.15
N ARG A 134 -10.97 2.74 -1.35
CA ARG A 134 -11.47 4.12 -1.55
C ARG A 134 -12.97 4.21 -1.68
N PHE A 135 -13.60 3.19 -2.25
CA PHE A 135 -14.98 3.25 -2.71
C PHE A 135 -15.82 2.05 -2.25
N GLY A 136 -15.25 1.16 -1.43
CA GLY A 136 -15.93 -0.04 -0.96
C GLY A 136 -17.16 0.25 -0.09
N ASP A 137 -17.88 -0.81 0.19
CA ASP A 137 -19.21 -0.89 0.81
C ASP A 137 -19.37 -0.29 2.22
N GLY A 138 -18.28 0.11 2.90
CA GLY A 138 -18.32 0.62 4.28
C GLY A 138 -18.39 -0.46 5.35
N HIS A 139 -18.45 -1.72 4.98
CA HIS A 139 -18.37 -2.87 5.88
C HIS A 139 -17.03 -3.61 5.73
N GLY A 140 -16.31 -3.38 4.63
CA GLY A 140 -15.04 -4.01 4.29
C GLY A 140 -15.21 -5.43 3.75
N LEU A 141 -16.39 -5.85 3.30
CA LEU A 141 -16.64 -7.22 2.85
C LEU A 141 -15.93 -7.51 1.53
N GLY A 142 -16.01 -6.59 0.57
CA GLY A 142 -15.28 -6.67 -0.69
C GLY A 142 -13.77 -6.78 -0.46
N LEU A 143 -13.23 -5.90 0.40
CA LEU A 143 -11.80 -5.90 0.71
C LEU A 143 -11.34 -7.19 1.40
N LYS A 144 -12.08 -7.65 2.42
CA LYS A 144 -11.81 -8.92 3.12
C LYS A 144 -11.79 -10.09 2.14
N SER A 145 -12.75 -10.13 1.21
CA SER A 145 -12.85 -11.18 0.19
C SER A 145 -11.61 -11.23 -0.69
N HIS A 146 -11.11 -10.08 -1.18
CA HIS A 146 -9.89 -10.03 -2.00
C HIS A 146 -8.63 -10.42 -1.23
N LEU A 147 -8.49 -9.99 0.02
CA LEU A 147 -7.36 -10.37 0.87
C LEU A 147 -7.38 -11.88 1.19
N ASN A 148 -8.56 -12.45 1.44
CA ASN A 148 -8.73 -13.91 1.62
C ASN A 148 -8.40 -14.67 0.33
N GLY A 149 -8.89 -14.19 -0.82
CA GLY A 149 -8.57 -14.76 -2.13
C GLY A 149 -7.07 -14.75 -2.40
N LEU A 150 -6.39 -13.62 -2.15
CA LEU A 150 -4.95 -13.51 -2.31
C LEU A 150 -4.20 -14.47 -1.36
N ALA A 151 -4.59 -14.55 -0.08
CA ALA A 151 -3.98 -15.48 0.86
C ALA A 151 -4.14 -16.94 0.38
N ALA A 152 -5.31 -17.32 -0.14
CA ALA A 152 -5.54 -18.63 -0.73
C ALA A 152 -4.68 -18.88 -1.98
N VAL A 153 -4.44 -17.86 -2.81
CA VAL A 153 -3.50 -17.96 -3.96
C VAL A 153 -2.08 -18.22 -3.48
N LEU A 154 -1.62 -17.52 -2.45
CA LEU A 154 -0.28 -17.71 -1.89
C LEU A 154 -0.09 -19.11 -1.29
N THR A 155 -1.10 -19.62 -0.59
CA THR A 155 -1.03 -20.96 0.02
C THR A 155 -1.21 -22.09 -0.99
N SER A 156 -2.06 -21.91 -2.01
CA SER A 156 -2.28 -22.93 -3.05
C SER A 156 -1.11 -23.02 -4.04
N LYS A 157 -0.51 -21.89 -4.42
CA LYS A 157 0.64 -21.84 -5.34
C LYS A 157 2.00 -21.97 -4.62
N TYR A 158 1.98 -22.42 -3.36
CA TYR A 158 3.14 -22.74 -2.51
C TYR A 158 4.29 -23.48 -3.24
N PRO A 159 4.04 -24.47 -4.13
CA PRO A 159 5.13 -25.16 -4.84
C PRO A 159 5.95 -24.26 -5.79
N ALA A 160 5.34 -23.22 -6.36
CA ALA A 160 6.07 -22.22 -7.16
C ALA A 160 6.85 -21.23 -6.30
N LEU A 161 6.38 -20.97 -5.07
CA LEU A 161 7.04 -20.09 -4.10
C LEU A 161 8.24 -20.76 -3.41
N SER A 162 8.32 -22.10 -3.38
CA SER A 162 9.50 -22.84 -2.87
C SER A 162 10.81 -22.52 -3.62
N ASN A 163 10.74 -21.93 -4.82
CA ASN A 163 11.91 -21.44 -5.55
C ASN A 163 12.42 -20.07 -5.08
N LEU A 164 11.83 -19.51 -4.02
CA LEU A 164 12.49 -18.50 -3.19
C LEU A 164 13.78 -19.02 -2.54
N ASN A 165 14.05 -20.33 -2.55
CA ASN A 165 15.36 -20.89 -2.20
C ASN A 165 16.52 -20.31 -3.03
N GLY A 166 16.31 -19.99 -4.31
CA GLY A 166 17.29 -19.27 -5.14
C GLY A 166 17.43 -17.78 -4.79
N VAL A 167 16.44 -17.22 -4.09
CA VAL A 167 16.44 -15.84 -3.58
C VAL A 167 17.06 -15.77 -2.18
N ALA A 168 16.90 -16.82 -1.36
CA ALA A 168 17.35 -16.88 0.03
C ALA A 168 18.79 -17.39 0.18
N LYS A 169 19.27 -18.27 -0.73
CA LYS A 169 20.69 -18.57 -0.92
C LYS A 169 21.25 -17.50 -1.85
N GLY A 170 21.84 -16.46 -1.26
CA GLY A 170 22.23 -15.22 -1.94
C GLY A 170 22.73 -15.41 -3.37
N LEU A 171 22.11 -14.68 -4.30
CA LEU A 171 22.66 -14.46 -5.63
C LEU A 171 24.04 -13.81 -5.46
N SER A 172 25.11 -14.56 -5.78
CA SER A 172 26.40 -13.97 -6.09
C SER A 172 26.21 -12.87 -7.14
N LEU A 173 26.94 -11.78 -6.96
CA LEU A 173 26.98 -10.61 -7.87
C LEU A 173 27.40 -10.93 -9.32
N ASP A 174 27.73 -12.18 -9.64
CA ASP A 174 28.27 -12.63 -10.93
C ASP A 174 27.24 -12.79 -12.06
N VAL A 175 25.93 -12.59 -11.83
CA VAL A 175 24.90 -12.71 -12.89
C VAL A 175 24.65 -11.38 -13.63
N LEU A 176 25.51 -10.38 -13.44
CA LEU A 176 25.47 -9.15 -14.23
C LEU A 176 26.16 -9.25 -15.60
N GLU A 177 26.83 -10.37 -15.92
CA GLU A 177 27.61 -10.52 -17.16
C GLU A 177 27.19 -11.66 -18.10
N SER A 178 26.28 -12.57 -17.74
CA SER A 178 25.89 -13.64 -18.66
C SER A 178 24.65 -13.28 -19.47
N GLU A 179 24.88 -12.96 -20.75
CA GLU A 179 23.88 -13.17 -21.80
C GLU A 179 23.29 -14.58 -21.62
N ILE A 180 22.00 -14.67 -21.29
CA ILE A 180 21.32 -15.96 -21.14
C ILE A 180 21.34 -16.63 -22.52
N PRO A 181 21.99 -17.80 -22.69
CA PRO A 181 21.93 -18.51 -23.96
C PRO A 181 20.50 -18.99 -24.16
N LEU A 182 19.91 -18.64 -25.30
CA LEU A 182 18.56 -19.01 -25.75
C LEU A 182 18.32 -20.53 -25.92
N ASN A 183 19.22 -21.39 -25.46
CA ASN A 183 19.06 -22.84 -25.50
C ASN A 183 19.77 -23.48 -24.31
N SER A 184 19.04 -23.66 -23.21
CA SER A 184 19.32 -24.77 -22.30
C SER A 184 18.00 -25.47 -21.99
N ASN A 185 17.90 -26.71 -22.45
CA ASN A 185 16.87 -27.65 -21.99
C ASN A 185 16.99 -27.73 -20.47
N ARG A 186 16.11 -27.04 -19.75
CA ARG A 186 15.94 -27.25 -18.31
C ARG A 186 14.95 -28.39 -18.13
N ASP A 187 15.38 -29.41 -17.40
CA ASP A 187 14.58 -30.55 -17.01
C ASP A 187 13.24 -30.10 -16.41
N ILE A 188 12.18 -30.75 -16.88
CA ILE A 188 10.79 -30.55 -16.51
C ILE A 188 10.62 -31.12 -15.08
N GLY A 189 10.76 -30.25 -14.08
CA GLY A 189 10.61 -30.62 -12.66
C GLY A 189 10.73 -29.48 -11.66
N GLU A 190 11.35 -28.35 -12.03
CA GLU A 190 11.45 -27.16 -11.18
C GLU A 190 10.41 -26.11 -11.61
N TYR A 191 9.55 -25.68 -10.69
CA TYR A 191 8.61 -24.59 -10.93
C TYR A 191 9.33 -23.31 -11.41
N ALA A 192 8.75 -22.50 -12.29
CA ALA A 192 9.39 -21.23 -12.67
C ALA A 192 9.53 -20.30 -11.43
N PRO A 193 10.67 -19.60 -11.24
CA PRO A 193 10.82 -18.64 -10.16
C PRO A 193 9.82 -17.48 -10.30
N LEU A 194 9.37 -16.91 -9.17
CA LEU A 194 8.52 -15.72 -9.17
C LEU A 194 9.15 -14.60 -9.99
N SER A 195 8.35 -13.92 -10.80
CA SER A 195 8.79 -12.70 -11.48
C SER A 195 9.18 -11.62 -10.47
N THR A 196 10.05 -10.69 -10.88
CA THR A 196 10.38 -9.51 -10.06
C THR A 196 9.16 -8.62 -9.85
N PHE A 197 8.19 -8.65 -10.76
CA PHE A 197 6.91 -7.95 -10.61
C PHE A 197 6.05 -8.58 -9.52
N ALA A 198 5.80 -9.89 -9.59
CA ALA A 198 5.07 -10.63 -8.56
C ALA A 198 5.70 -10.41 -7.18
N THR A 199 7.02 -10.48 -7.09
CA THR A 199 7.76 -10.19 -5.85
C THR A 199 7.49 -8.77 -5.35
N ARG A 200 7.52 -7.76 -6.22
CA ARG A 200 7.18 -6.37 -5.86
C ARG A 200 5.72 -6.24 -5.40
N MET A 201 4.80 -6.95 -6.03
CA MET A 201 3.40 -6.97 -5.63
C MET A 201 3.22 -7.56 -4.24
N LEU A 202 3.96 -8.63 -3.88
CA LEU A 202 3.93 -9.19 -2.51
C LEU A 202 4.36 -8.17 -1.44
N VAL A 203 5.38 -7.36 -1.73
CA VAL A 203 5.81 -6.27 -0.82
C VAL A 203 4.68 -5.27 -0.60
N TRP A 204 3.97 -4.90 -1.68
CA TRP A 204 2.85 -3.96 -1.64
C TRP A 204 1.62 -4.56 -0.95
N PHE A 205 1.27 -5.80 -1.27
CA PHE A 205 0.16 -6.52 -0.62
C PHE A 205 0.37 -6.70 0.87
N SER A 206 1.59 -7.03 1.28
CA SER A 206 1.95 -7.12 2.68
C SER A 206 1.72 -5.77 3.40
N SER A 207 2.14 -4.66 2.81
CA SER A 207 1.91 -3.33 3.42
C SER A 207 0.43 -2.97 3.47
N PHE A 208 -0.32 -3.32 2.42
CA PHE A 208 -1.75 -3.09 2.35
C PHE A 208 -2.53 -3.93 3.37
N ASP A 209 -2.23 -5.23 3.46
CA ASP A 209 -2.83 -6.17 4.40
C ASP A 209 -2.50 -5.80 5.86
N ALA A 210 -1.29 -5.31 6.14
CA ALA A 210 -0.92 -4.75 7.44
C ALA A 210 -1.78 -3.53 7.81
N SER A 211 -2.10 -2.71 6.80
CA SER A 211 -2.98 -1.55 6.96
C SER A 211 -4.41 -1.98 7.28
N ALA A 212 -4.93 -2.98 6.55
CA ALA A 212 -6.25 -3.56 6.80
C ALA A 212 -6.33 -4.27 8.16
N ALA A 213 -5.28 -4.98 8.58
CA ALA A 213 -5.20 -5.65 9.89
C ALA A 213 -5.35 -4.67 11.07
N THR A 214 -4.82 -3.44 10.92
CA THR A 214 -4.94 -2.37 11.94
C THR A 214 -6.39 -2.05 12.30
N TYR A 215 -7.32 -2.30 11.37
CA TYR A 215 -8.76 -2.02 11.51
C TYR A 215 -9.61 -3.30 11.56
N GLY A 216 -9.00 -4.46 11.83
CA GLY A 216 -9.73 -5.74 11.92
C GLY A 216 -10.21 -6.31 10.57
N LEU A 217 -9.65 -5.85 9.46
CA LEU A 217 -10.07 -6.27 8.10
C LEU A 217 -9.06 -7.18 7.39
N GLY A 218 -7.83 -7.26 7.87
CA GLY A 218 -6.72 -7.95 7.19
C GLY A 218 -5.87 -8.80 8.14
N GLY A 219 -4.70 -9.20 7.65
CA GLY A 219 -3.67 -9.96 8.36
C GLY A 219 -3.42 -11.35 7.77
N GLN A 220 -4.37 -11.89 7.02
CA GLN A 220 -4.29 -13.22 6.42
C GLN A 220 -3.18 -13.34 5.37
N VAL A 221 -2.92 -12.27 4.59
CA VAL A 221 -1.86 -12.29 3.57
C VAL A 221 -0.49 -12.30 4.25
N ASN A 222 -0.26 -11.43 5.24
CA ASN A 222 1.00 -11.43 5.99
C ASN A 222 1.20 -12.69 6.83
N SER A 223 0.13 -13.26 7.38
CA SER A 223 0.17 -14.55 8.08
C SER A 223 0.63 -15.67 7.14
N SER A 224 0.00 -15.80 5.97
CA SER A 224 0.41 -16.75 4.94
C SER A 224 1.84 -16.50 4.48
N LEU A 225 2.22 -15.25 4.19
CA LEU A 225 3.57 -14.89 3.75
C LEU A 225 4.63 -15.22 4.82
N THR A 226 4.34 -14.97 6.09
CA THR A 226 5.25 -15.26 7.19
C THR A 226 5.43 -16.77 7.35
N GLN A 227 4.35 -17.55 7.28
CA GLN A 227 4.42 -19.01 7.29
C GLN A 227 5.26 -19.53 6.12
N LEU A 228 5.03 -19.01 4.91
CA LEU A 228 5.81 -19.33 3.71
C LEU A 228 7.31 -19.08 3.92
N LEU A 229 7.67 -17.89 4.42
CA LEU A 229 9.06 -17.49 4.56
C LEU A 229 9.79 -18.27 5.66
N ARG A 230 9.11 -18.66 6.74
CA ARG A 230 9.67 -19.50 7.82
C ARG A 230 10.14 -20.87 7.31
N HIS A 231 9.47 -21.44 6.32
CA HIS A 231 9.88 -22.72 5.73
C HIS A 231 11.07 -22.60 4.77
N VAL A 232 11.39 -21.40 4.29
CA VAL A 232 12.41 -21.14 3.25
C VAL A 232 13.70 -20.58 3.86
N THR A 233 13.62 -19.80 4.94
CA THR A 233 14.79 -19.34 5.66
C THR A 233 15.08 -20.32 6.80
N ASP A 234 16.14 -21.12 6.68
CA ASP A 234 16.74 -21.96 7.76
C ASP A 234 17.25 -21.10 8.97
N GLU A 235 16.64 -19.95 9.27
CA GLU A 235 17.24 -18.89 10.08
C GLU A 235 16.43 -18.50 11.32
N ASP A 236 17.20 -18.22 12.38
CA ASP A 236 16.90 -17.81 13.75
C ASP A 236 15.57 -17.07 14.02
N GLU A 237 14.94 -17.45 15.13
CA GLU A 237 13.80 -16.78 15.78
C GLU A 237 14.05 -15.28 16.10
N ASP A 238 15.29 -14.81 16.01
CA ASP A 238 15.73 -13.50 16.50
C ASP A 238 15.36 -12.29 15.61
N ASN A 239 15.03 -12.49 14.33
CA ASN A 239 14.60 -11.40 13.44
C ASN A 239 13.38 -11.78 12.57
N PRO A 240 12.15 -11.49 13.03
CA PRO A 240 10.92 -11.91 12.35
C PRO A 240 10.71 -11.27 10.97
N ILE A 241 11.47 -10.22 10.62
CA ILE A 241 11.30 -9.45 9.36
C ILE A 241 12.34 -9.85 8.30
N LYS A 242 13.34 -10.68 8.66
CA LYS A 242 14.47 -11.03 7.78
C LYS A 242 14.04 -11.68 6.46
N GLY A 243 13.10 -12.62 6.51
CA GLY A 243 12.56 -13.28 5.32
C GLY A 243 11.90 -12.28 4.37
N TYR A 244 11.11 -11.35 4.91
CA TYR A 244 10.46 -10.30 4.13
C TYR A 244 11.48 -9.37 3.46
N PHE A 245 12.56 -9.02 4.17
CA PHE A 245 13.63 -8.20 3.61
C PHE A 245 14.26 -8.85 2.35
N LYS A 246 14.46 -10.18 2.34
CA LYS A 246 14.96 -10.90 1.16
C LYS A 246 14.00 -10.81 -0.03
N VAL A 247 12.70 -10.92 0.21
CA VAL A 247 11.66 -10.72 -0.82
C VAL A 247 11.74 -9.30 -1.38
N HIS A 248 11.85 -8.29 -0.51
CA HIS A 248 11.98 -6.91 -0.96
C HIS A 248 13.25 -6.71 -1.81
N GLN A 249 14.39 -7.23 -1.38
CA GLN A 249 15.65 -7.12 -2.09
C GLN A 249 15.58 -7.72 -3.50
N HIS A 250 14.93 -8.88 -3.67
CA HIS A 250 14.72 -9.50 -4.97
C HIS A 250 13.91 -8.62 -5.93
N SER A 251 12.93 -7.88 -5.41
CA SER A 251 12.09 -6.99 -6.21
C SER A 251 12.82 -5.74 -6.75
N ASN A 252 14.06 -5.48 -6.35
CA ASN A 252 14.80 -4.28 -6.77
C ASN A 252 15.17 -4.26 -8.25
N ALA A 253 15.34 -5.44 -8.86
CA ALA A 253 15.69 -5.52 -10.27
C ALA A 253 14.51 -5.19 -11.20
N LEU A 254 13.28 -5.09 -10.67
CA LEU A 254 12.03 -4.96 -11.44
C LEU A 254 12.11 -4.00 -12.62
N PHE A 255 12.47 -2.75 -12.37
CA PHE A 255 12.44 -1.72 -13.41
C PHE A 255 13.50 -1.99 -14.50
N ARG A 256 14.70 -2.41 -14.10
CA ARG A 256 15.74 -2.81 -15.06
C ARG A 256 15.32 -4.03 -15.87
N THR A 257 14.67 -5.02 -15.25
CA THR A 257 14.16 -6.21 -15.95
C THR A 257 13.10 -5.84 -17.00
N VAL A 258 12.21 -4.89 -16.68
CA VAL A 258 11.06 -4.55 -17.53
C VAL A 258 11.41 -3.61 -18.68
N TRP A 259 12.35 -2.67 -18.47
CA TRP A 259 12.75 -1.69 -19.48
C TRP A 259 14.10 -1.97 -20.13
N GLY A 260 14.93 -2.85 -19.56
CA GLY A 260 16.23 -3.21 -20.11
C GLY A 260 17.11 -1.99 -20.40
N GLU A 261 17.68 -1.94 -21.59
CA GLU A 261 18.51 -0.82 -22.06
C GLU A 261 17.74 0.50 -22.21
N ALA A 262 16.40 0.44 -22.33
CA ALA A 262 15.56 1.64 -22.41
C ALA A 262 15.33 2.30 -21.05
N TYR A 263 15.82 1.70 -19.95
CA TYR A 263 15.70 2.28 -18.61
C TYR A 263 16.73 3.41 -18.41
N PRO A 264 16.31 4.67 -18.17
CA PRO A 264 17.24 5.79 -18.13
C PRO A 264 18.25 5.68 -17.00
N GLN A 265 19.50 6.10 -17.26
CA GLN A 265 20.56 6.15 -16.25
C GLN A 265 20.20 7.05 -15.06
N SER A 266 19.46 8.14 -15.29
CA SER A 266 18.95 9.00 -14.21
C SER A 266 18.00 8.25 -13.27
N GLU A 267 17.18 7.34 -13.80
CA GLU A 267 16.25 6.55 -13.00
C GLU A 267 16.96 5.41 -12.24
N LEU A 268 18.05 4.87 -12.79
CA LEU A 268 18.92 3.92 -12.09
C LEU A 268 19.61 4.55 -10.86
N LEU A 269 20.15 5.76 -11.01
CA LEU A 269 20.76 6.50 -9.90
C LEU A 269 19.73 6.86 -8.83
N ASP A 270 18.56 7.29 -9.25
CA ASP A 270 17.43 7.59 -8.37
C ASP A 270 16.96 6.35 -7.58
N ASP A 271 16.91 5.16 -8.21
CA ASP A 271 16.55 3.92 -7.51
C ASP A 271 17.61 3.52 -6.47
N LEU A 272 18.89 3.76 -6.76
CA LEU A 272 19.98 3.54 -5.81
C LEU A 272 19.89 4.47 -4.62
N GLU A 273 19.65 5.76 -4.87
CA GLU A 273 19.50 6.79 -3.85
C GLU A 273 18.32 6.52 -2.90
N ASN A 274 17.19 6.07 -3.44
CA ASN A 274 15.97 5.85 -2.65
C ASN A 274 15.86 4.44 -2.04
N ARG A 275 16.83 3.56 -2.29
CA ARG A 275 16.74 2.14 -1.89
C ARG A 275 16.54 1.95 -0.39
N GLU A 276 17.38 2.57 0.43
CA GLU A 276 17.37 2.39 1.88
C GLU A 276 16.07 2.91 2.50
N ILE A 277 15.55 4.05 2.04
CA ILE A 277 14.29 4.58 2.56
C ILE A 277 13.11 3.67 2.20
N PHE A 278 13.10 3.03 1.02
CA PHE A 278 12.05 2.07 0.69
C PHE A 278 12.17 0.78 1.50
N TYR A 279 13.38 0.33 1.86
CA TYR A 279 13.52 -0.76 2.82
C TYR A 279 12.90 -0.43 4.18
N LEU A 280 13.12 0.78 4.70
CA LEU A 280 12.44 1.23 5.91
C LEU A 280 10.91 1.18 5.76
N LEU A 281 10.35 1.59 4.61
CA LEU A 281 8.91 1.51 4.36
C LEU A 281 8.38 0.07 4.44
N GLY A 282 9.05 -0.88 3.79
CA GLY A 282 8.67 -2.29 3.85
C GLY A 282 8.74 -2.86 5.26
N GLU A 283 9.80 -2.52 6.01
CA GLU A 283 9.95 -2.93 7.41
C GLU A 283 8.88 -2.27 8.31
N CYS A 284 8.49 -1.01 8.05
CA CYS A 284 7.36 -0.37 8.74
C CYS A 284 6.04 -1.10 8.49
N GLY A 285 5.79 -1.59 7.27
CA GLY A 285 4.62 -2.41 6.96
C GLY A 285 4.58 -3.70 7.78
N GLN A 286 5.73 -4.38 7.89
CA GLN A 286 5.86 -5.57 8.73
C GLN A 286 5.65 -5.27 10.21
N LEU A 287 6.25 -4.20 10.74
CA LEU A 287 6.03 -3.79 12.12
C LEU A 287 4.56 -3.40 12.36
N ARG A 288 3.89 -2.72 11.42
CA ARG A 288 2.46 -2.38 11.52
C ARG A 288 1.61 -3.64 11.61
N TYR A 289 1.89 -4.67 10.81
CA TYR A 289 1.23 -5.97 10.91
C TYR A 289 1.47 -6.63 12.27
N MET A 290 2.71 -6.69 12.75
CA MET A 290 3.04 -7.27 14.05
C MET A 290 2.30 -6.56 15.20
N VAL A 291 2.21 -5.23 15.16
CA VAL A 291 1.46 -4.44 16.14
C VAL A 291 -0.04 -4.68 16.03
N ALA A 292 -0.59 -4.82 14.81
CA ALA A 292 -2.01 -5.12 14.62
C ALA A 292 -2.39 -6.52 15.15
N GLU A 293 -1.56 -7.53 14.92
CA GLU A 293 -1.74 -8.87 15.48
C GLU A 293 -1.65 -8.86 17.01
N LEU A 294 -0.71 -8.10 17.58
CA LEU A 294 -0.63 -7.90 19.02
C LEU A 294 -1.88 -7.20 19.58
N ALA A 295 -2.38 -6.17 18.90
CA ALA A 295 -3.59 -5.46 19.30
C ALA A 295 -4.81 -6.40 19.32
N LYS A 296 -4.98 -7.21 18.27
CA LYS A 296 -6.04 -8.22 18.19
C LYS A 296 -5.95 -9.24 19.33
N ARG A 297 -4.75 -9.69 19.70
CA ARG A 297 -4.56 -10.61 20.83
C ARG A 297 -4.90 -9.95 22.15
N LEU A 298 -4.36 -8.76 22.42
CA LEU A 298 -4.67 -8.00 23.64
C LEU A 298 -6.17 -7.68 23.78
N TYR A 299 -6.87 -7.54 22.64
CA TYR A 299 -8.31 -7.32 22.62
C TYR A 299 -9.13 -8.55 23.04
N HIS A 300 -8.66 -9.76 22.73
CA HIS A 300 -9.39 -11.01 22.99
C HIS A 300 -8.87 -11.82 24.20
N ASP A 301 -7.57 -11.78 24.48
CA ASP A 301 -6.90 -12.54 25.54
C ASP A 301 -5.68 -11.78 26.09
N VAL A 302 -5.78 -11.33 27.34
CA VAL A 302 -4.74 -10.53 28.02
C VAL A 302 -3.72 -11.42 28.74
N ALA A 303 -4.05 -12.69 29.02
CA ALA A 303 -3.35 -13.47 30.05
C ALA A 303 -1.95 -13.95 29.65
N ASP A 304 -1.53 -13.84 28.38
CA ASP A 304 -0.26 -14.40 27.89
C ASP A 304 0.43 -13.57 26.78
N ALA A 305 0.23 -12.23 26.77
CA ALA A 305 0.78 -11.38 25.71
C ALA A 305 2.24 -10.93 25.95
N GLY A 306 2.84 -11.23 27.11
CA GLY A 306 4.13 -10.65 27.54
C GLY A 306 5.30 -10.94 26.61
N GLU A 307 5.45 -12.18 26.16
CA GLU A 307 6.50 -12.59 25.21
C GLU A 307 6.37 -11.86 23.87
N GLN A 308 5.14 -11.74 23.38
CA GLN A 308 4.83 -11.12 22.09
C GLN A 308 5.05 -9.60 22.14
N ILE A 309 4.68 -8.95 23.25
CA ILE A 309 5.01 -7.53 23.50
C ILE A 309 6.53 -7.34 23.40
N SER A 310 7.31 -8.19 24.07
CA SER A 310 8.78 -8.14 24.05
C SER A 310 9.34 -8.35 22.64
N ALA A 311 8.80 -9.33 21.89
CA ALA A 311 9.22 -9.61 20.51
C ALA A 311 8.93 -8.44 19.56
N VAL A 312 7.74 -7.83 19.64
CA VAL A 312 7.38 -6.65 18.84
C VAL A 312 8.26 -5.46 19.22
N GLU A 313 8.51 -5.23 20.51
CA GLU A 313 9.39 -4.15 20.94
C GLU A 313 10.83 -4.34 20.42
N LYS A 314 11.36 -5.57 20.51
CA LYS A 314 12.69 -5.93 19.99
C LYS A 314 12.78 -5.66 18.48
N ALA A 315 11.75 -6.02 17.71
CA ALA A 315 11.70 -5.76 16.27
C ALA A 315 11.67 -4.25 15.96
N ILE A 316 10.87 -3.45 16.67
CA ILE A 316 10.83 -1.99 16.52
C ILE A 316 12.22 -1.39 16.82
N ARG A 317 12.88 -1.83 17.90
CA ARG A 317 14.23 -1.37 18.27
C ARG A 317 15.28 -1.78 17.24
N LEU A 318 15.15 -2.96 16.64
CA LEU A 318 16.06 -3.43 15.59
C LEU A 318 15.97 -2.55 14.34
N VAL A 319 14.75 -2.30 13.83
CA VAL A 319 14.52 -1.43 12.66
C VAL A 319 14.98 0.00 12.96
N GLY A 320 14.65 0.52 14.15
CA GLY A 320 15.08 1.87 14.56
C GLY A 320 16.60 2.04 14.64
N ARG A 321 17.33 1.01 15.07
CA ARG A 321 18.80 1.02 15.07
C ARG A 321 19.37 0.90 13.66
N LYS A 322 18.79 0.05 12.82
CA LYS A 322 19.23 -0.15 11.42
C LYS A 322 19.14 1.15 10.61
N HIS A 323 18.09 1.93 10.81
CA HIS A 323 17.82 3.17 10.06
C HIS A 323 18.08 4.46 10.88
N SER A 324 18.88 4.38 11.94
CA SER A 324 19.05 5.48 12.90
C SER A 324 19.50 6.79 12.25
N GLU A 325 20.37 6.71 11.24
CA GLU A 325 20.88 7.89 10.55
C GLU A 325 19.78 8.65 9.80
N ILE A 326 18.99 7.95 8.99
CA ILE A 326 17.86 8.53 8.25
C ILE A 326 16.84 9.11 9.23
N LEU A 327 16.49 8.37 10.28
CA LEU A 327 15.54 8.82 11.30
C LEU A 327 16.03 10.09 12.01
N ARG A 328 17.33 10.17 12.32
CA ARG A 328 17.94 11.32 13.01
C ARG A 328 17.99 12.59 12.15
N VAL A 329 18.26 12.46 10.85
CA VAL A 329 18.39 13.64 9.96
C VAL A 329 17.09 14.08 9.31
N ALA A 330 16.04 13.25 9.35
CA ALA A 330 14.80 13.45 8.59
C ALA A 330 14.20 14.85 8.75
N THR A 331 14.08 15.34 9.98
CA THR A 331 13.53 16.66 10.27
C THR A 331 14.49 17.81 10.00
N SER A 332 15.78 17.55 9.78
CA SER A 332 16.78 18.57 9.43
C SER A 332 16.93 18.78 7.93
N LEU A 333 16.47 17.85 7.09
CA LEU A 333 16.59 17.96 5.63
C LEU A 333 15.75 19.15 5.07
N SER A 334 16.43 20.07 4.37
CA SER A 334 15.80 21.16 3.62
C SER A 334 15.54 20.73 2.16
N SER A 335 14.60 21.40 1.49
CA SER A 335 14.25 21.13 0.08
C SER A 335 14.88 22.11 -0.90
N ASP A 336 15.82 22.94 -0.42
CA ASP A 336 16.35 24.07 -1.19
C ASP A 336 17.39 23.62 -2.24
N GLU A 337 17.86 22.37 -2.17
CA GLU A 337 18.77 21.76 -3.14
C GLU A 337 18.01 20.96 -4.20
N SER A 338 18.25 21.27 -5.49
CA SER A 338 17.47 20.71 -6.60
C SER A 338 17.69 19.23 -6.87
N ASN A 339 18.81 18.67 -6.43
CA ASN A 339 19.29 17.37 -6.92
C ASN A 339 18.72 16.18 -6.15
N HIS A 340 18.15 16.38 -4.95
CA HIS A 340 17.69 15.31 -4.06
C HIS A 340 16.20 15.41 -3.70
N LYS A 341 15.41 16.16 -4.49
CA LYS A 341 14.00 16.49 -4.18
C LYS A 341 13.14 15.26 -3.88
N ARG A 342 13.34 14.17 -4.61
CA ARG A 342 12.55 12.95 -4.44
C ARG A 342 12.95 12.17 -3.18
N LEU A 343 14.24 12.02 -2.90
CA LEU A 343 14.70 11.41 -1.64
C LEU A 343 14.11 12.16 -0.44
N ILE A 344 14.17 13.49 -0.44
CA ILE A 344 13.62 14.32 0.64
C ILE A 344 12.09 14.12 0.76
N SER A 345 11.35 14.08 -0.35
CA SER A 345 9.91 13.78 -0.33
C SER A 345 9.64 12.38 0.24
N ASN A 346 10.44 11.38 -0.14
CA ASN A 346 10.32 10.01 0.38
C ASN A 346 10.68 9.91 1.87
N VAL A 347 11.70 10.62 2.36
CA VAL A 347 12.02 10.68 3.79
C VAL A 347 10.83 11.24 4.56
N ARG A 348 10.24 12.34 4.10
CA ARG A 348 9.09 12.95 4.78
C ARG A 348 7.80 12.14 4.67
N TYR A 349 7.69 11.27 3.68
CA TYR A 349 6.61 10.29 3.56
C TYR A 349 6.84 9.08 4.48
N ILE A 350 8.03 8.50 4.49
CA ILE A 350 8.27 7.17 5.05
C ILE A 350 8.61 7.24 6.54
N VAL A 351 9.41 8.20 6.98
CA VAL A 351 9.81 8.33 8.40
C VAL A 351 8.60 8.47 9.35
N PRO A 352 7.52 9.22 9.02
CA PRO A 352 6.32 9.25 9.83
C PRO A 352 5.68 7.87 10.05
N ASN A 353 5.81 6.93 9.11
CA ASN A 353 5.27 5.57 9.28
C ASN A 353 6.01 4.79 10.37
N PHE A 354 7.32 4.99 10.52
CA PHE A 354 8.07 4.38 11.63
C PHE A 354 7.59 4.93 12.98
N HIS A 355 7.43 6.25 13.09
CA HIS A 355 6.95 6.89 14.31
C HIS A 355 5.49 6.52 14.61
N ALA A 356 4.64 6.37 13.59
CA ALA A 356 3.26 5.92 13.75
C ALA A 356 3.17 4.48 14.29
N THR A 357 4.04 3.58 13.83
CA THR A 357 4.20 2.24 14.40
C THR A 357 4.58 2.29 15.88
N VAL A 358 5.53 3.17 16.25
CA VAL A 358 5.93 3.36 17.65
C VAL A 358 4.76 3.87 18.48
N LEU A 359 4.01 4.86 17.99
CA LEU A 359 2.82 5.37 18.68
C LEU A 359 1.75 4.29 18.83
N HIS A 360 1.47 3.52 17.78
CA HIS A 360 0.47 2.46 17.83
C HIS A 360 0.85 1.38 18.85
N PHE A 361 2.11 0.93 18.83
CA PHE A 361 2.61 -0.04 19.80
C PHE A 361 2.49 0.46 21.25
N LEU A 362 2.90 1.71 21.51
CA LEU A 362 2.84 2.28 22.86
C LEU A 362 1.39 2.53 23.30
N ARG A 363 0.50 2.94 22.38
CA ARG A 363 -0.94 3.11 22.65
C ARG A 363 -1.56 1.80 23.14
N ILE A 364 -1.30 0.68 22.49
CA ILE A 364 -1.93 -0.61 22.86
C ILE A 364 -1.28 -1.27 24.09
N THR A 365 0.02 -1.05 24.33
CA THR A 365 0.73 -1.68 25.46
C THR A 365 0.73 -0.83 26.73
N ARG A 366 0.46 0.48 26.61
CA ARG A 366 0.44 1.45 27.72
C ARG A 366 -0.84 2.27 27.72
N PHE A 367 -1.96 1.62 27.40
CA PHE A 367 -3.24 2.26 27.12
C PHE A 367 -3.71 3.25 28.20
N ASN A 368 -3.53 2.91 29.47
CA ASN A 368 -3.95 3.75 30.62
C ASN A 368 -2.85 4.69 31.15
N GLN A 369 -1.71 4.83 30.46
CA GLN A 369 -0.58 5.63 30.93
C GLN A 369 -0.51 6.98 30.22
N VAL A 370 -0.01 8.01 30.89
CA VAL A 370 0.30 9.31 30.27
C VAL A 370 1.36 9.17 29.17
N LEU A 371 1.39 10.11 28.24
CA LEU A 371 2.40 10.15 27.17
C LEU A 371 3.81 10.18 27.76
N ASP A 372 4.66 9.26 27.31
CA ASP A 372 6.08 9.24 27.63
C ASP A 372 6.92 10.07 26.63
N GLU A 373 8.22 10.17 26.87
CA GLU A 373 9.13 10.92 25.99
C GLU A 373 9.22 10.31 24.59
N ARG A 374 9.10 8.98 24.47
CA ARG A 374 9.18 8.28 23.18
C ARG A 374 7.93 8.55 22.32
N GLN A 375 6.76 8.66 22.95
CA GLN A 375 5.51 9.08 22.30
C GLN A 375 5.59 10.54 21.88
N ARG A 376 6.02 11.45 22.79
CA ARG A 376 6.17 12.88 22.47
C ARG A 376 7.15 13.12 21.32
N LEU A 377 8.29 12.42 21.32
CA LEU A 377 9.24 12.44 20.21
C LEU A 377 8.56 12.00 18.91
N SER A 378 7.86 10.86 18.93
CA SER A 378 7.22 10.33 17.72
C SER A 378 6.13 11.25 17.18
N LEU A 379 5.32 11.87 18.05
CA LEU A 379 4.36 12.91 17.68
C LEU A 379 5.06 14.10 17.02
N ARG A 380 6.13 14.62 17.63
CA ARG A 380 6.89 15.76 17.12
C ARG A 380 7.47 15.48 15.73
N GLU A 381 8.07 14.31 15.52
CA GLU A 381 8.65 13.95 14.22
C GLU A 381 7.56 13.81 13.14
N ILE A 382 6.42 13.16 13.45
CA ILE A 382 5.27 13.07 12.52
C ILE A 382 4.79 14.46 12.15
N MET A 383 4.48 15.31 13.13
CA MET A 383 3.92 16.64 12.87
C MET A 383 4.89 17.53 12.11
N THR A 384 6.17 17.53 12.47
CA THR A 384 7.20 18.33 11.78
C THR A 384 7.33 17.94 10.31
N LEU A 385 7.39 16.63 10.02
CA LEU A 385 7.50 16.14 8.65
C LEU A 385 6.20 16.34 7.86
N ALA A 386 5.04 16.24 8.52
CA ALA A 386 3.74 16.51 7.93
C ALA A 386 3.62 17.98 7.50
N PHE A 387 3.93 18.94 8.37
CA PHE A 387 3.91 20.36 8.03
C PHE A 387 4.87 20.70 6.88
N LYS A 388 6.09 20.14 6.91
CA LYS A 388 7.05 20.31 5.81
C LYS A 388 6.49 19.75 4.50
N SER A 389 5.96 18.53 4.51
CA SER A 389 5.41 17.91 3.30
C SER A 389 4.21 18.68 2.75
N PHE A 390 3.31 19.11 3.64
CA PHE A 390 2.14 19.89 3.29
C PHE A 390 2.52 21.22 2.63
N LYS A 391 3.55 21.91 3.14
CA LYS A 391 4.06 23.16 2.54
C LYS A 391 4.48 23.00 1.08
N HIS A 392 4.98 21.83 0.67
CA HIS A 392 5.49 21.60 -0.68
C HIS A 392 4.49 20.91 -1.62
N GLU A 393 3.70 19.97 -1.12
CA GLU A 393 2.85 19.08 -1.94
C GLU A 393 1.37 19.10 -1.52
N GLY A 394 1.00 19.90 -0.51
CA GLY A 394 -0.36 20.04 -0.04
C GLY A 394 -0.99 18.71 0.40
N ASP A 395 -2.27 18.53 0.10
CA ASP A 395 -3.02 17.34 0.48
C ASP A 395 -2.53 16.05 -0.21
N THR A 396 -1.79 16.16 -1.33
CA THR A 396 -1.22 14.98 -1.99
C THR A 396 -0.16 14.30 -1.13
N ALA A 397 0.63 15.07 -0.38
CA ALA A 397 1.50 14.49 0.64
C ALA A 397 0.69 13.89 1.79
N MET A 398 -0.39 14.54 2.21
CA MET A 398 -1.20 14.08 3.35
C MET A 398 -1.89 12.74 3.07
N MET A 399 -2.26 12.46 1.82
CA MET A 399 -2.77 11.12 1.43
C MET A 399 -1.77 10.01 1.79
N ARG A 400 -0.48 10.24 1.53
CA ARG A 400 0.59 9.24 1.76
C ARG A 400 0.94 9.06 3.24
N ILE A 401 0.71 10.08 4.07
CA ILE A 401 0.94 10.02 5.52
C ILE A 401 -0.36 10.02 6.34
N SER A 402 -1.47 9.62 5.72
CA SER A 402 -2.79 9.65 6.37
C SER A 402 -2.84 8.76 7.61
N TRP A 403 -2.31 7.52 7.57
CA TRP A 403 -2.19 6.71 8.78
C TRP A 403 -1.32 7.33 9.88
N PRO A 404 -0.09 7.84 9.60
CA PRO A 404 0.66 8.60 10.59
C PRO A 404 -0.10 9.77 11.21
N LEU A 405 -0.84 10.54 10.41
CA LEU A 405 -1.69 11.63 10.90
C LEU A 405 -2.84 11.14 11.76
N PHE A 406 -3.46 10.01 11.38
CA PHE A 406 -4.51 9.38 12.18
C PHE A 406 -3.98 9.01 13.56
N MET A 407 -2.83 8.33 13.63
CA MET A 407 -2.19 7.95 14.90
C MET A 407 -1.77 9.16 15.73
N ALA A 408 -1.25 10.22 15.09
CA ALA A 408 -0.92 11.45 15.79
C ALA A 408 -2.18 12.14 16.35
N GLY A 409 -3.28 12.14 15.60
CA GLY A 409 -4.57 12.68 16.03
C GLY A 409 -5.11 11.97 17.26
N LEU A 410 -5.02 10.64 17.30
CA LEU A 410 -5.47 9.83 18.43
C LEU A 410 -4.70 10.09 19.74
N GLU A 411 -3.41 10.44 19.63
CA GLU A 411 -2.49 10.54 20.77
C GLU A 411 -2.20 11.99 21.21
N THR A 412 -2.39 12.99 20.35
CA THR A 412 -1.99 14.36 20.67
C THR A 412 -2.88 15.02 21.72
N ASP A 413 -2.24 15.66 22.69
CA ASP A 413 -2.81 16.55 23.69
C ASP A 413 -2.78 18.03 23.27
N ASP A 414 -2.17 18.35 22.13
CA ASP A 414 -2.11 19.69 21.54
C ASP A 414 -3.36 19.96 20.69
N LEU A 415 -4.16 20.94 21.13
CA LEU A 415 -5.42 21.31 20.46
C LEU A 415 -5.21 21.87 19.05
N LEU A 416 -4.10 22.58 18.79
CA LEU A 416 -3.78 23.12 17.46
C LEU A 416 -3.39 22.00 16.50
N HIS A 417 -2.60 21.03 16.97
CA HIS A 417 -2.31 19.85 16.16
C HIS A 417 -3.57 19.04 15.87
N ARG A 418 -4.45 18.86 16.87
CA ARG A 418 -5.72 18.16 16.70
C ARG A 418 -6.60 18.81 15.64
N GLU A 419 -6.84 20.12 15.75
CA GLU A 419 -7.64 20.88 14.78
C GLU A 419 -7.04 20.78 13.36
N TRP A 420 -5.72 20.96 13.25
CA TRP A 420 -5.04 20.86 11.96
C TRP A 420 -5.18 19.48 11.30
N ILE A 421 -5.06 18.40 12.09
CA ILE A 421 -5.22 17.02 11.61
C ILE A 421 -6.66 16.78 11.13
N LEU A 422 -7.66 17.20 11.89
CA LEU A 422 -9.07 17.08 11.52
C LEU A 422 -9.37 17.83 10.21
N ASP A 423 -8.83 19.02 10.04
CA ASP A 423 -8.93 19.78 8.79
C ASP A 423 -8.27 19.06 7.61
N ARG A 424 -7.13 18.39 7.83
CA ARG A 424 -6.50 17.57 6.78
C ARG A 424 -7.40 16.41 6.39
N PHE A 425 -7.92 15.66 7.34
CA PHE A 425 -8.82 14.53 7.06
C PHE A 425 -10.11 14.96 6.36
N ARG A 426 -10.70 16.08 6.76
CA ARG A 426 -11.84 16.69 6.07
C ARG A 426 -11.51 17.00 4.60
N SER A 427 -10.35 17.61 4.33
CA SER A 427 -9.89 17.86 2.95
C SER A 427 -9.66 16.56 2.17
N LEU A 428 -9.04 15.55 2.81
CA LEU A 428 -8.74 14.26 2.21
C LEU A 428 -9.99 13.49 1.77
N GLY A 429 -11.14 13.73 2.41
CA GLY A 429 -12.42 13.11 2.05
C GLY A 429 -12.83 13.29 0.58
N ARG A 430 -12.28 14.29 -0.13
CA ARG A 430 -12.50 14.46 -1.58
C ARG A 430 -11.82 13.41 -2.46
N PHE A 431 -10.86 12.65 -1.92
CA PHE A 431 -10.11 11.64 -2.66
C PHE A 431 -10.62 10.21 -2.46
N GLY A 432 -11.46 9.97 -1.45
CA GLY A 432 -12.03 8.65 -1.19
C GLY A 432 -12.90 8.62 0.06
N LEU A 433 -13.79 7.63 0.12
CA LEU A 433 -14.66 7.38 1.27
C LEU A 433 -13.87 6.90 2.48
N ASN A 434 -12.76 6.16 2.31
CA ASN A 434 -11.89 5.78 3.42
C ASN A 434 -11.44 6.97 4.27
N TYR A 435 -11.08 8.10 3.64
CA TYR A 435 -10.67 9.28 4.39
C TYR A 435 -11.83 9.94 5.13
N LYS A 436 -13.05 9.93 4.55
CA LYS A 436 -14.26 10.41 5.23
C LYS A 436 -14.61 9.54 6.43
N ARG A 437 -14.52 8.22 6.29
CA ARG A 437 -14.77 7.26 7.36
C ARG A 437 -13.74 7.40 8.49
N ALA A 438 -12.46 7.53 8.12
CA ALA A 438 -11.39 7.81 9.07
C ALA A 438 -11.61 9.15 9.80
N PHE A 439 -12.01 10.20 9.10
CA PHE A 439 -12.35 11.49 9.70
C PHE A 439 -13.44 11.35 10.77
N LEU A 440 -14.56 10.71 10.43
CA LEU A 440 -15.70 10.53 11.35
C LEU A 440 -15.33 9.72 12.59
N LEU A 441 -14.57 8.63 12.43
CA LEU A 441 -14.11 7.84 13.58
C LEU A 441 -13.13 8.65 14.44
N LEU A 442 -12.19 9.38 13.83
CA LEU A 442 -11.23 10.19 14.57
C LEU A 442 -11.93 11.28 15.39
N GLU A 443 -12.88 11.99 14.79
CA GLU A 443 -13.69 13.01 15.47
C GLU A 443 -14.44 12.41 16.68
N ALA A 444 -15.13 11.28 16.48
CA ALA A 444 -15.85 10.62 17.56
C ALA A 444 -14.95 10.12 18.69
N VAL A 445 -13.78 9.54 18.36
CA VAL A 445 -12.81 9.11 19.36
C VAL A 445 -12.30 10.30 20.16
N LEU A 446 -11.97 11.41 19.51
CA LEU A 446 -11.48 12.62 20.18
C LEU A 446 -12.52 13.21 21.12
N GLU A 447 -13.80 13.29 20.71
CA GLU A 447 -14.90 13.74 21.55
C GLU A 447 -15.10 12.84 22.78
N GLN A 448 -15.01 11.52 22.60
CA GLN A 448 -15.15 10.58 23.72
C GLN A 448 -13.96 10.67 24.68
N GLN A 449 -12.73 10.78 24.16
CA GLN A 449 -11.54 10.97 24.99
C GLN A 449 -11.62 12.26 25.81
N GLU A 450 -12.15 13.35 25.24
CA GLU A 450 -12.35 14.61 25.96
C GLU A 450 -13.40 14.49 27.06
N LYS A 451 -14.51 13.78 26.81
CA LYS A 451 -15.57 13.54 27.80
C LYS A 451 -15.12 12.64 28.95
N LEU A 452 -14.35 11.59 28.65
CA LEU A 452 -13.94 10.58 29.63
C LEU A 452 -12.63 10.93 30.34
N GLY A 453 -11.77 11.74 29.73
CA GLY A 453 -10.43 12.04 30.23
C GLY A 453 -9.43 10.88 30.11
N GLU A 454 -9.76 9.86 29.33
CA GLU A 454 -8.94 8.66 29.11
C GLU A 454 -8.90 8.26 27.63
N ARG A 455 -8.00 7.34 27.25
CA ARG A 455 -7.92 6.82 25.88
C ARG A 455 -9.14 5.98 25.56
N VAL A 456 -9.59 6.08 24.31
CA VAL A 456 -10.69 5.29 23.77
C VAL A 456 -10.16 4.27 22.78
N ASN A 457 -10.61 3.02 22.90
CA ASN A 457 -10.22 1.96 22.00
C ASN A 457 -11.07 2.03 20.72
N MET A 458 -10.43 2.34 19.60
CA MET A 458 -11.10 2.52 18.32
C MET A 458 -11.72 1.23 17.76
N LEU A 459 -11.20 0.05 18.13
CA LEU A 459 -11.77 -1.22 17.68
C LEU A 459 -13.16 -1.44 18.28
N ASP A 460 -13.40 -1.01 19.52
CA ASP A 460 -14.73 -1.08 20.15
C ASP A 460 -15.78 -0.25 19.39
N LEU A 461 -15.38 0.93 18.89
CA LEU A 461 -16.27 1.76 18.09
C LEU A 461 -16.56 1.15 16.71
N LEU A 462 -15.57 0.52 16.08
CA LEU A 462 -15.77 -0.18 14.81
C LEU A 462 -16.67 -1.41 14.99
N ASP A 463 -16.43 -2.21 16.03
CA ASP A 463 -17.21 -3.43 16.33
C ASP A 463 -18.64 -3.12 16.79
N SER A 464 -18.90 -1.93 17.33
CA SER A 464 -20.25 -1.47 17.66
C SER A 464 -21.17 -1.33 16.44
N GLY A 465 -20.61 -1.27 15.23
CA GLY A 465 -21.35 -1.04 13.99
C GLY A 465 -21.82 0.41 13.79
N CYS A 466 -21.51 1.32 14.72
CA CYS A 466 -21.84 2.73 14.59
C CYS A 466 -21.00 3.47 13.54
N PHE A 467 -19.86 2.90 13.16
CA PHE A 467 -18.92 3.49 12.19
C PHE A 467 -18.66 2.51 11.06
N GLU A 468 -18.56 3.04 9.83
CA GLU A 468 -18.13 2.27 8.67
C GLU A 468 -16.65 1.91 8.77
N SER A 469 -16.32 0.71 8.30
CA SER A 469 -14.96 0.20 8.16
C SER A 469 -14.15 0.98 7.12
N PHE A 470 -12.85 1.16 7.37
CA PHE A 470 -11.94 1.82 6.45
C PHE A 470 -10.50 1.32 6.56
N VAL A 471 -9.67 1.70 5.59
CA VAL A 471 -8.21 1.52 5.63
C VAL A 471 -7.54 2.80 5.14
N VAL A 472 -6.65 3.35 5.96
CA VAL A 472 -5.78 4.50 5.62
C VAL A 472 -4.32 4.21 5.93
#